data_AF-A0AAV1Z575-F1
#
_entry.id   AF-A0AAV1Z575-F1
#
_cell.length_a   1.000
_cell.length_b   1.000
_cell.length_c   1.000
_cell.angle_alpha   90.00
_cell.angle_beta   90.00
_cell.angle_gamma   90.00
#
_symmetry.space_group_name_H-M   'P 1'
#
loop_
_entity.id
_entity.type
_entity.pdbx_description
1 polymer ?
#
loop_
_entity_poly.entity_id
_entity_poly.type
_entity_poly.pdbx_seq_one_letter_code
_entity_poly.pdbx_strand_id
1 'polypeptide(L)'
;MFKSSPTALHHLVPVVLSIAVLIPSSQGGQCWSMMSRPDRCTESLRTNVTREECCSDGSATTAWSPKDLTSGDLFFWMSLGGGVTCKACKVSCEGVRCGKGMRCILRKQRPACVCSPACSRKKRQMGEVCGSDGRTYKHMCRLLKRQCRKNKQLTIEYFGKCQMILSSETGRRLM
;
A
#
# COMPACT_ATOMS: atom_id res chain seq x y z
N MET A 1 53.42 -42.58 -55.36
CA MET A 1 52.60 -41.70 -56.20
C MET A 1 51.72 -40.85 -55.29
N PHE A 2 51.87 -39.50 -55.38
CA PHE A 2 50.95 -38.42 -54.95
C PHE A 2 50.36 -38.47 -53.51
N LYS A 3 50.35 -37.44 -52.66
CA LYS A 3 50.77 -36.03 -52.72
C LYS A 3 50.74 -35.52 -51.26
N SER A 4 51.64 -34.62 -50.91
CA SER A 4 51.71 -33.84 -49.67
C SER A 4 50.49 -32.90 -49.46
N SER A 5 50.07 -32.66 -48.19
CA SER A 5 49.46 -31.40 -47.72
C SER A 5 49.21 -31.40 -46.18
N PRO A 6 48.88 -30.26 -45.51
CA PRO A 6 49.77 -29.60 -44.55
C PRO A 6 49.13 -29.34 -43.17
N THR A 7 49.93 -28.72 -42.29
CA THR A 7 49.55 -28.10 -41.02
C THR A 7 48.31 -27.19 -41.10
N ALA A 8 47.37 -27.32 -40.16
CA ALA A 8 46.51 -26.23 -39.73
C ALA A 8 46.09 -26.40 -38.26
N LEU A 9 46.71 -25.54 -37.44
CA LEU A 9 46.29 -25.11 -36.11
C LEU A 9 44.82 -24.64 -36.14
N HIS A 10 44.08 -24.87 -35.05
CA HIS A 10 42.90 -24.12 -34.55
C HIS A 10 41.66 -24.97 -34.22
N HIS A 11 41.11 -24.62 -33.05
CA HIS A 11 39.76 -24.87 -32.54
C HIS A 11 39.56 -26.17 -31.77
N LEU A 12 39.72 -26.17 -30.44
CA LEU A 12 38.85 -25.61 -29.39
C LEU A 12 38.15 -26.78 -28.67
N VAL A 13 38.73 -27.15 -27.53
CA VAL A 13 38.11 -27.68 -26.29
C VAL A 13 36.76 -28.41 -26.47
N PRO A 14 36.70 -29.75 -26.32
CA PRO A 14 35.44 -30.46 -26.42
C PRO A 14 34.63 -30.27 -25.13
N VAL A 15 33.46 -29.67 -25.29
CA VAL A 15 32.20 -29.97 -24.58
C VAL A 15 32.30 -29.91 -23.05
N VAL A 16 32.34 -28.69 -22.52
CA VAL A 16 31.78 -28.44 -21.18
C VAL A 16 30.31 -28.82 -21.27
N LEU A 17 29.96 -29.96 -20.69
CA LEU A 17 28.61 -30.46 -20.57
C LEU A 17 27.76 -29.36 -19.92
N SER A 18 27.00 -28.64 -20.74
CA SER A 18 26.03 -27.64 -20.29
C SER A 18 25.02 -28.35 -19.40
N ILE A 19 25.27 -28.35 -18.09
CA ILE A 19 24.22 -28.52 -17.10
C ILE A 19 23.32 -27.30 -17.32
N ALA A 20 22.34 -27.46 -18.21
CA ALA A 20 21.18 -26.59 -18.24
C ALA A 20 20.52 -26.78 -16.88
N VAL A 21 20.89 -25.92 -15.94
CA VAL A 21 20.19 -25.77 -14.67
C VAL A 21 18.74 -25.58 -15.05
N LEU A 22 17.90 -26.58 -14.76
CA LEU A 22 16.45 -26.42 -14.70
C LEU A 22 16.21 -25.41 -13.59
N ILE A 23 16.34 -24.11 -13.89
CA ILE A 23 15.85 -23.06 -13.00
C ILE A 23 14.35 -23.31 -12.98
N PRO A 24 13.74 -23.77 -11.87
CA PRO A 24 12.30 -23.85 -11.82
C PRO A 24 11.80 -22.45 -12.08
N SER A 25 11.00 -22.29 -13.15
CA SER A 25 10.29 -21.05 -13.43
C SER A 25 9.50 -20.71 -12.19
N SER A 26 10.06 -19.86 -11.32
CA SER A 26 9.39 -19.32 -10.16
C SER A 26 8.25 -18.47 -10.69
N GLN A 27 7.09 -19.10 -10.94
CA GLN A 27 5.90 -18.39 -11.35
C GLN A 27 5.56 -17.44 -10.20
N GLY A 28 5.66 -16.13 -10.49
CA GLY A 28 5.45 -15.11 -9.47
C GLY A 28 4.02 -15.15 -8.97
N GLY A 29 3.82 -14.87 -7.69
CA GLY A 29 2.52 -14.82 -7.05
C GLY A 29 1.70 -13.56 -7.37
N GLN A 30 0.67 -13.37 -6.56
CA GLN A 30 -0.22 -12.21 -6.61
C GLN A 30 0.00 -11.35 -5.36
N CYS A 31 0.27 -10.07 -5.58
CA CYS A 31 0.36 -9.06 -4.55
C CYS A 31 -0.96 -8.30 -4.42
N TRP A 32 -1.34 -7.97 -3.20
CA TRP A 32 -2.63 -7.38 -2.84
C TRP A 32 -2.40 -6.09 -2.04
N SER A 33 -3.18 -5.04 -2.30
CA SER A 33 -3.06 -3.74 -1.62
C SER A 33 -3.85 -3.65 -0.31
N MET A 34 -4.89 -4.48 -0.15
CA MET A 34 -5.82 -4.42 0.98
C MET A 34 -6.44 -5.79 1.32
N MET A 35 -6.40 -6.16 2.60
CA MET A 35 -7.10 -7.34 3.13
C MET A 35 -8.50 -6.93 3.64
N SER A 36 -9.56 -7.45 3.01
CA SER A 36 -10.95 -7.16 3.38
C SER A 36 -11.37 -7.87 4.67
N ARG A 37 -10.82 -9.07 4.92
CA ARG A 37 -11.04 -9.87 6.14
C ARG A 37 -9.70 -10.49 6.60
N PRO A 38 -9.65 -11.13 7.78
CA PRO A 38 -8.55 -12.03 8.11
C PRO A 38 -8.28 -12.98 6.94
N ASP A 39 -7.04 -12.99 6.48
CA ASP A 39 -6.50 -13.88 5.43
C ASP A 39 -7.23 -13.89 4.08
N ARG A 40 -8.08 -12.89 3.79
CA ARG A 40 -8.79 -12.75 2.51
C ARG A 40 -8.47 -11.42 1.83
N CYS A 41 -7.97 -11.53 0.61
CA CYS A 41 -7.62 -10.40 -0.24
C CYS A 41 -8.60 -10.28 -1.41
N THR A 42 -8.92 -9.05 -1.76
CA THR A 42 -9.90 -8.75 -2.82
C THR A 42 -9.39 -7.73 -3.83
N GLU A 43 -8.37 -6.95 -3.47
CA GLU A 43 -7.84 -5.86 -4.28
C GLU A 43 -6.44 -6.20 -4.81
N SER A 44 -6.39 -6.60 -6.08
CA SER A 44 -5.17 -6.99 -6.79
C SER A 44 -4.29 -5.76 -7.05
N LEU A 45 -3.01 -5.82 -6.65
CA LEU A 45 -2.04 -4.72 -6.81
C LEU A 45 -1.01 -5.00 -7.92
N ARG A 46 -0.33 -6.15 -7.87
CA ARG A 46 0.67 -6.59 -8.88
C ARG A 46 0.59 -8.09 -9.04
N THR A 47 0.66 -8.60 -10.27
CA THR A 47 0.64 -10.04 -10.55
C THR A 47 2.00 -10.49 -11.07
N ASN A 48 2.30 -11.78 -10.92
CA ASN A 48 3.56 -12.39 -11.37
C ASN A 48 4.77 -11.79 -10.63
N VAL A 49 4.64 -11.62 -9.31
CA VAL A 49 5.67 -11.04 -8.45
C VAL A 49 6.00 -11.97 -7.29
N THR A 50 7.26 -12.03 -6.90
CA THR A 50 7.69 -12.83 -5.75
C THR A 50 7.15 -12.24 -4.44
N ARG A 51 7.20 -13.03 -3.36
CA ARG A 51 6.78 -12.54 -2.04
C ARG A 51 7.70 -11.42 -1.58
N GLU A 52 8.98 -11.56 -1.85
CA GLU A 52 10.05 -10.62 -1.50
C GLU A 52 9.81 -9.28 -2.19
N GLU A 53 9.53 -9.30 -3.50
CA GLU A 53 9.17 -8.10 -4.27
C GLU A 53 7.90 -7.43 -3.74
N CYS A 54 6.84 -8.20 -3.47
CA CYS A 54 5.57 -7.67 -2.95
C CYS A 54 5.71 -7.05 -1.55
N CYS A 55 6.61 -7.59 -0.71
CA CYS A 55 6.78 -7.19 0.67
C CYS A 55 7.94 -6.21 0.90
N SER A 56 8.64 -5.78 -0.15
CA SER A 56 9.83 -4.92 -0.09
C SER A 56 9.55 -3.47 0.36
N ASP A 57 8.39 -2.92 -0.01
CA ASP A 57 8.06 -1.50 0.21
C ASP A 57 7.76 -1.15 1.68
N GLY A 58 7.63 -2.14 2.57
CA GLY A 58 7.33 -1.92 3.98
C GLY A 58 5.89 -1.43 4.23
N SER A 59 4.97 -1.68 3.30
CA SER A 59 3.56 -1.34 3.46
C SER A 59 2.92 -2.10 4.63
N ALA A 60 2.04 -1.43 5.35
CA ALA A 60 1.27 -2.02 6.44
C ALA A 60 0.11 -2.92 5.96
N THR A 61 -0.32 -2.77 4.70
CA THR A 61 -1.55 -3.38 4.17
C THR A 61 -1.31 -4.39 3.07
N THR A 62 -0.08 -4.51 2.56
CA THR A 62 0.22 -5.46 1.50
C THR A 62 0.16 -6.90 2.00
N ALA A 63 -0.31 -7.76 1.11
CA ALA A 63 -0.38 -9.20 1.32
C ALA A 63 -0.03 -9.91 0.02
N TRP A 64 0.38 -11.17 0.14
CA TRP A 64 0.83 -11.98 -0.99
C TRP A 64 0.20 -13.37 -0.94
N SER A 65 -0.07 -13.93 -2.12
CA SER A 65 -0.48 -15.32 -2.30
C SER A 65 0.32 -15.96 -3.45
N PRO A 66 0.74 -17.23 -3.34
CA PRO A 66 1.30 -17.96 -4.47
C PRO A 66 0.22 -18.01 -5.57
N LYS A 67 0.59 -17.74 -6.83
CA LYS A 67 -0.34 -17.87 -7.94
C LYS A 67 -0.58 -19.34 -8.19
N ASP A 68 -1.63 -19.86 -7.56
CA ASP A 68 -2.37 -21.04 -7.98
C ASP A 68 -3.82 -20.76 -7.59
N LEU A 69 -4.43 -19.77 -8.26
CA LEU A 69 -5.87 -19.59 -8.21
C LEU A 69 -6.46 -20.61 -9.18
N THR A 70 -7.02 -21.69 -8.64
CA THR A 70 -7.72 -22.66 -9.49
C THR A 70 -8.92 -21.96 -10.16
N SER A 71 -9.43 -22.52 -11.25
CA SER A 71 -10.66 -22.03 -11.87
C SER A 71 -11.83 -21.99 -10.86
N GLY A 72 -11.82 -22.88 -9.86
CA GLY A 72 -12.75 -22.87 -8.73
C GLY A 72 -12.54 -21.68 -7.80
N ASP A 73 -11.31 -21.38 -7.41
CA ASP A 73 -11.00 -20.22 -6.55
C ASP A 73 -11.38 -18.90 -7.20
N LEU A 74 -11.16 -18.79 -8.52
CA LEU A 74 -11.61 -17.65 -9.32
C LEU A 74 -13.13 -17.57 -9.40
N PHE A 75 -13.82 -18.69 -9.60
CA PHE A 75 -15.28 -18.76 -9.58
C PHE A 75 -15.84 -18.33 -8.21
N PHE A 76 -15.31 -18.83 -7.10
CA PHE A 76 -15.73 -18.42 -5.75
C PHE A 76 -15.42 -16.94 -5.46
N TRP A 77 -14.29 -16.45 -5.93
CA TRP A 77 -13.93 -15.03 -5.80
C TRP A 77 -14.89 -14.13 -6.58
N MET A 78 -15.17 -14.46 -7.85
CA MET A 78 -16.01 -13.65 -8.74
C MET A 78 -17.52 -13.79 -8.46
N SER A 79 -17.98 -14.95 -7.99
CA SER A 79 -19.42 -15.25 -7.86
C SER A 79 -19.96 -15.17 -6.42
N LEU A 80 -19.16 -15.46 -5.39
CA LEU A 80 -19.63 -15.46 -3.98
C LEU A 80 -18.97 -14.38 -3.11
N GLY A 81 -18.10 -13.53 -3.67
CA GLY A 81 -17.50 -12.39 -2.97
C GLY A 81 -16.56 -12.79 -1.82
N GLY A 82 -16.02 -14.01 -1.85
CA GLY A 82 -15.22 -14.58 -0.76
C GLY A 82 -13.81 -14.02 -0.64
N GLY A 83 -13.23 -13.43 -1.68
CA GLY A 83 -11.80 -13.07 -1.69
C GLY A 83 -10.89 -14.30 -1.76
N VAL A 84 -9.63 -14.05 -2.10
CA VAL A 84 -8.56 -15.05 -2.21
C VAL A 84 -7.81 -15.19 -0.89
N THR A 85 -7.42 -16.41 -0.53
CA THR A 85 -6.56 -16.65 0.63
C THR A 85 -5.17 -16.05 0.44
N CYS A 86 -4.75 -15.18 1.35
CA CYS A 86 -3.48 -14.47 1.24
C CYS A 86 -2.82 -14.27 2.61
N LYS A 87 -1.49 -14.11 2.62
CA LYS A 87 -0.71 -13.86 3.84
C LYS A 87 -0.20 -12.43 3.84
N ALA A 88 -0.45 -11.70 4.93
CA ALA A 88 0.08 -10.36 5.13
C ALA A 88 1.62 -10.32 5.01
N CYS A 89 2.15 -9.22 4.47
CA CYS A 89 3.59 -8.98 4.42
C CYS A 89 4.15 -8.63 5.79
N LYS A 90 3.38 -7.91 6.61
CA LYS A 90 3.76 -7.45 7.95
C LYS A 90 2.70 -7.86 8.96
N VAL A 91 3.15 -8.45 10.08
CA VAL A 91 2.29 -8.85 11.21
C VAL A 91 2.43 -7.92 12.42
N SER A 92 3.54 -7.17 12.47
CA SER A 92 3.83 -6.15 13.49
C SER A 92 4.14 -4.81 12.84
N CYS A 93 4.39 -3.78 13.64
CA CYS A 93 4.87 -2.48 13.14
C CYS A 93 6.36 -2.48 12.77
N GLU A 94 7.05 -3.60 12.93
CA GLU A 94 8.46 -3.72 12.60
C GLU A 94 8.69 -3.69 11.08
N GLY A 95 9.58 -2.79 10.64
CA GLY A 95 9.84 -2.56 9.22
C GLY A 95 8.64 -2.00 8.43
N VAL A 96 7.62 -1.47 9.10
CA VAL A 96 6.50 -0.77 8.46
C VAL A 96 6.86 0.69 8.23
N ARG A 97 6.72 1.16 6.98
CA ARG A 97 6.99 2.54 6.58
C ARG A 97 5.68 3.29 6.36
N CYS A 98 5.32 4.14 7.32
CA CYS A 98 4.17 5.03 7.19
C CYS A 98 4.58 6.39 6.59
N GLY A 99 3.67 7.02 5.84
CA GLY A 99 3.89 8.34 5.26
C GLY A 99 4.07 9.46 6.31
N LYS A 100 4.49 10.63 5.85
CA LYS A 100 4.76 11.80 6.71
C LYS A 100 3.56 12.15 7.61
N GLY A 101 3.82 12.37 8.89
CA GLY A 101 2.79 12.72 9.87
C GLY A 101 1.86 11.55 10.23
N MET A 102 2.26 10.32 9.93
CA MET A 102 1.59 9.09 10.35
C MET A 102 2.51 8.27 11.25
N ARG A 103 1.92 7.38 12.06
CA ARG A 103 2.67 6.37 12.80
C ARG A 103 2.00 5.01 12.65
N CYS A 104 2.78 3.94 12.78
CA CYS A 104 2.23 2.60 12.85
C CYS A 104 1.65 2.32 14.24
N ILE A 105 0.49 1.67 14.27
CA ILE A 105 -0.09 1.06 15.47
C ILE A 105 -0.64 -0.33 15.13
N LEU A 106 -0.82 -1.18 16.13
CA LEU A 106 -1.62 -2.39 15.97
C LEU A 106 -3.11 -2.05 16.12
N ARG A 107 -3.92 -2.41 15.12
CA ARG A 107 -5.39 -2.40 15.20
C ARG A 107 -5.89 -3.80 14.89
N LYS A 108 -6.65 -4.38 15.83
CA LYS A 108 -7.12 -5.78 15.72
C LYS A 108 -5.96 -6.74 15.35
N GLN A 109 -4.82 -6.59 16.03
CA GLN A 109 -3.60 -7.37 15.82
C GLN A 109 -2.94 -7.24 14.42
N ARG A 110 -3.27 -6.20 13.65
CA ARG A 110 -2.64 -5.92 12.35
C ARG A 110 -1.99 -4.53 12.35
N PRO A 111 -0.84 -4.36 11.68
CA PRO A 111 -0.23 -3.04 11.54
C PRO A 111 -1.13 -2.12 10.72
N ALA A 112 -1.28 -0.88 11.19
CA ALA A 112 -2.07 0.15 10.52
C ALA A 112 -1.38 1.50 10.66
N CYS A 113 -1.19 2.19 9.54
CA CYS A 113 -0.71 3.56 9.54
C CYS A 113 -1.86 4.51 9.91
N VAL A 114 -1.67 5.29 10.97
CA VAL A 114 -2.66 6.26 11.44
C VAL A 114 -2.08 7.67 11.48
N CYS A 115 -2.91 8.65 11.09
CA CYS A 115 -2.56 10.07 11.18
C CYS A 115 -2.22 10.48 12.61
N SER A 116 -0.98 10.94 12.77
CA SER A 116 -0.36 11.41 14.00
C SER A 116 0.41 12.72 13.72
N PRO A 117 -0.30 13.82 13.37
CA PRO A 117 0.35 15.09 13.07
C PRO A 117 1.10 15.62 14.30
N ALA A 118 2.23 16.31 14.05
CA ALA A 118 3.01 16.96 15.09
C ALA A 118 2.19 18.05 15.80
N CYS A 119 1.82 17.76 17.05
CA CYS A 119 0.88 18.55 17.82
C CYS A 119 1.45 18.86 19.21
N SER A 120 1.96 20.07 19.40
CA SER A 120 2.43 20.57 20.69
C SER A 120 1.26 20.90 21.63
N ARG A 121 1.54 21.00 22.94
CA ARG A 121 0.53 21.42 23.94
C ARG A 121 -0.11 22.77 23.58
N LYS A 122 0.69 23.75 23.16
CA LYS A 122 0.24 25.07 22.68
C LYS A 122 -0.85 24.94 21.60
N LYS A 123 -0.62 24.10 20.58
CA LYS A 123 -1.58 23.88 19.48
C LYS A 123 -2.91 23.23 19.91
N ARG A 124 -2.95 22.54 21.06
CA ARG A 124 -4.18 21.98 21.64
C ARG A 124 -4.94 22.99 22.50
N GLN A 125 -4.23 23.96 23.06
CA GLN A 125 -4.77 24.97 23.99
C GLN A 125 -5.20 26.27 23.29
N MET A 126 -4.84 26.48 22.02
CA MET A 126 -5.22 27.65 21.20
C MET A 126 -6.73 27.79 20.92
N GLY A 127 -7.58 26.93 21.49
CA GLY A 127 -9.02 26.97 21.28
C GLY A 127 -9.44 26.45 19.90
N GLU A 128 -10.67 26.78 19.52
CA GLU A 128 -11.31 26.34 18.29
C GLU A 128 -10.77 27.06 17.05
N VAL A 129 -10.91 26.43 15.89
CA VAL A 129 -10.54 27.02 14.59
C VAL A 129 -11.61 26.71 13.55
N CYS A 130 -11.84 27.65 12.63
CA CYS A 130 -12.65 27.42 11.43
C CYS A 130 -11.74 26.93 10.30
N GLY A 131 -12.07 25.79 9.71
CA GLY A 131 -11.36 25.26 8.55
C GLY A 131 -11.84 25.87 7.24
N SER A 132 -11.01 25.81 6.20
CA SER A 132 -11.36 26.19 4.82
C SER A 132 -12.49 25.33 4.21
N ASP A 133 -12.93 24.29 4.91
CA ASP A 133 -14.11 23.48 4.58
C ASP A 133 -15.39 23.96 5.29
N GLY A 134 -15.37 25.14 5.91
CA GLY A 134 -16.49 25.73 6.63
C GLY A 134 -16.83 25.01 7.95
N ARG A 135 -15.97 24.10 8.42
CA ARG A 135 -16.22 23.31 9.64
C ARG A 135 -15.39 23.83 10.81
N THR A 136 -16.03 23.86 11.98
CA THR A 136 -15.35 24.18 13.24
C THR A 136 -14.61 22.94 13.75
N TYR A 137 -13.35 23.12 14.14
CA TYR A 137 -12.52 22.11 14.77
C TYR A 137 -12.18 22.53 16.20
N LYS A 138 -12.33 21.59 17.15
CA LYS A 138 -12.05 21.82 18.59
C LYS A 138 -10.70 22.50 18.86
N HIS A 139 -9.70 22.18 18.03
CA HIS A 139 -8.40 22.84 18.00
C HIS A 139 -7.65 22.45 16.73
N MET A 140 -6.58 23.19 16.40
CA MET A 140 -5.78 23.02 15.18
C MET A 140 -5.35 21.56 14.93
N CYS A 141 -4.96 20.81 15.95
CA CYS A 141 -4.55 19.41 15.73
C CYS A 141 -5.68 18.48 15.26
N ARG A 142 -6.96 18.79 15.54
CA ARG A 142 -8.09 18.02 15.00
C ARG A 142 -8.25 18.31 13.51
N LEU A 143 -8.06 19.55 13.09
CA LEU A 143 -8.02 19.97 11.69
C LEU A 143 -6.87 19.25 10.96
N LEU A 144 -5.64 19.32 11.47
CA LEU A 144 -4.49 18.63 10.86
C LEU A 144 -4.68 17.11 10.76
N LYS A 145 -5.31 16.50 11.78
CA LYS A 145 -5.64 15.07 11.74
C LYS A 145 -6.70 14.75 10.70
N ARG A 146 -7.67 15.65 10.48
CA ARG A 146 -8.68 15.54 9.42
C ARG A 146 -8.05 15.69 8.04
N GLN A 147 -7.18 16.68 7.86
CA GLN A 147 -6.40 16.93 6.66
C GLN A 147 -5.65 15.66 6.23
N CYS A 148 -4.85 15.09 7.13
CA CYS A 148 -4.11 13.85 6.88
C CYS A 148 -5.03 12.67 6.49
N ARG A 149 -6.18 12.50 7.16
CA ARG A 149 -7.10 11.38 6.89
C ARG A 149 -7.82 11.50 5.56
N LYS A 150 -8.12 12.72 5.12
CA LYS A 150 -8.85 12.96 3.88
C LYS A 150 -7.93 13.12 2.67
N ASN A 151 -6.62 13.20 2.89
CA ASN A 151 -5.64 13.51 1.86
C ASN A 151 -6.06 14.72 1.00
N LYS A 152 -6.59 15.76 1.66
CA LYS A 152 -7.05 16.99 1.04
C LYS A 152 -6.34 18.16 1.71
N GLN A 153 -6.06 19.21 0.95
CA GLN A 153 -5.62 20.47 1.51
C GLN A 153 -6.76 21.04 2.35
N LEU A 154 -6.51 21.21 3.64
CA LEU A 154 -7.44 21.77 4.61
C LEU A 154 -6.62 22.72 5.46
N THR A 155 -6.92 24.00 5.37
CA THR A 155 -6.22 25.07 6.08
C THR A 155 -7.13 25.66 7.14
N ILE A 156 -6.54 26.44 8.04
CA ILE A 156 -7.32 27.31 8.92
C ILE A 156 -7.73 28.52 8.10
N GLU A 157 -9.01 28.83 8.11
CA GLU A 157 -9.54 30.09 7.57
C GLU A 157 -9.36 31.20 8.61
N TYR A 158 -9.81 30.97 9.84
CA TYR A 158 -9.61 31.87 10.98
C TYR A 158 -9.70 31.13 12.33
N PHE A 159 -9.24 31.79 13.40
CA PHE A 159 -9.34 31.29 14.77
C PHE A 159 -10.73 31.55 15.35
N GLY A 160 -11.25 30.61 16.14
CA GLY A 160 -12.61 30.62 16.66
C GLY A 160 -13.54 29.65 15.92
N LYS A 161 -14.83 29.65 16.30
CA LYS A 161 -15.86 28.85 15.62
C LYS A 161 -16.19 29.45 14.26
N CYS A 162 -16.53 28.60 13.29
CA CYS A 162 -17.11 29.07 12.05
C CYS A 162 -18.42 29.81 12.34
N GLN A 163 -18.53 31.02 11.79
CA GLN A 163 -19.74 31.81 11.84
C GLN A 163 -20.70 31.32 10.76
N MET A 164 -21.97 31.10 11.12
CA MET A 164 -23.00 30.94 10.10
C MET A 164 -23.22 32.33 9.49
N ILE A 165 -22.89 32.50 8.22
CA ILE A 165 -23.39 33.66 7.49
C ILE A 165 -24.89 33.39 7.31
N LEU A 166 -25.70 33.99 8.16
CA LEU A 166 -27.11 34.20 7.85
C LEU A 166 -27.11 35.24 6.71
N SER A 167 -26.99 34.79 5.46
CA SER A 167 -27.30 35.65 4.32
C SER A 167 -28.79 35.93 4.41
N SER A 168 -29.14 37.14 4.86
CA SER A 168 -30.50 37.60 5.15
C SER A 168 -31.40 37.75 3.91
N GLU A 169 -31.17 37.00 2.81
CA GLU A 169 -31.95 37.14 1.58
C GLU A 169 -32.34 35.84 0.89
N THR A 170 -32.01 34.66 1.40
CA THR A 170 -32.69 33.43 0.94
C THR A 170 -32.40 32.30 1.92
N GLY A 171 -33.46 31.75 2.53
CA GLY A 171 -33.39 30.64 3.48
C GLY A 171 -32.92 29.31 2.87
N ARG A 172 -31.70 29.26 2.34
CA ARG A 172 -30.97 28.02 2.07
C ARG A 172 -29.78 27.95 2.99
N ARG A 173 -29.74 26.86 3.75
CA ARG A 173 -28.59 26.44 4.55
C ARG A 173 -27.43 26.16 3.59
N LEU A 174 -26.53 27.12 3.40
CA LEU A 174 -25.26 26.88 2.73
C LEU A 174 -24.31 26.21 3.74
N MET A 175 -24.17 24.89 3.61
CA MET A 175 -23.11 24.07 4.21
C MET A 175 -22.68 22.98 3.24
#